data_AF-A0A534XUM7-F1
#
_entry.id   AF-A0A534XUM7-F1
#
_cell.length_a   1.000
_cell.length_b   1.000
_cell.length_c   1.000
_cell.angle_alpha   90.00
_cell.angle_beta   90.00
_cell.angle_gamma   90.00
#
_symmetry.space_group_name_H-M   'P 1'
#
loop_
_entity.id
_entity.type
_entity.pdbx_description
1 polymer ?
#
loop_
_entity_poly.entity_id
_entity_poly.type
_entity_poly.pdbx_seq_one_letter_code
_entity_poly.pdbx_strand_id
1 'polypeptide(L)'
;GEYRDGIQFVKGKGFTHAFTVAAEDMAQKPGGLTYALLSNRTPNVKVLPIAEKEGAPFLAPTVENVYSHAYPLSRYVYIYVNRPPGKPLEPKVKEFLELVLSREGQDVVAAEGVYIPLTPETVREERAKLD
;
A
#
# COMPACT_ATOMS: atom_id res chain seq x y z
N GLY A 1 4.24 27.67 9.19
CA GLY A 1 2.98 28.42 9.36
C GLY A 1 2.32 27.92 10.63
N GLU A 2 1.63 28.77 11.36
CA GLU A 2 0.89 28.34 12.55
C GLU A 2 -0.23 27.37 12.17
N TYR A 3 -0.40 26.34 12.99
CA TYR A 3 -1.45 25.35 12.81
C TYR A 3 -2.82 25.98 13.07
N ARG A 4 -3.86 25.52 12.36
CA ARG A 4 -5.25 25.95 12.59
C ARG A 4 -5.74 25.50 13.97
N ASP A 5 -6.69 26.24 14.53
CA ASP A 5 -7.42 25.83 15.74
C ASP A 5 -8.08 24.46 15.56
N GLY A 6 -8.11 23.66 16.62
CA GLY A 6 -8.74 22.33 16.63
C GLY A 6 -7.86 21.17 16.13
N ILE A 7 -6.57 21.41 15.83
CA ILE A 7 -5.63 20.33 15.54
C ILE A 7 -5.27 19.58 16.82
N GLN A 8 -5.54 18.28 16.83
CA GLN A 8 -5.18 17.37 17.92
C GLN A 8 -4.05 16.46 17.47
N PHE A 9 -2.98 16.41 18.26
CA PHE A 9 -1.89 15.46 18.05
C PHE A 9 -2.28 14.11 18.66
N VAL A 10 -2.44 13.10 17.81
CA VAL A 10 -2.71 11.72 18.24
C VAL A 10 -1.44 10.90 18.01
N LYS A 11 -0.93 10.26 19.08
CA LYS A 11 0.26 9.41 19.01
C LYS A 11 -0.14 7.96 19.28
N GLY A 12 0.35 7.04 18.44
CA GLY A 12 0.21 5.61 18.70
C GLY A 12 0.92 5.17 19.98
N LYS A 13 0.50 4.03 20.54
CA LYS A 13 1.18 3.42 21.69
C LYS A 13 2.19 2.39 21.17
N GLY A 14 3.46 2.52 21.54
CA GLY A 14 4.51 1.60 21.08
C GLY A 14 4.68 1.62 19.55
N PHE A 15 4.64 0.46 18.91
CA PHE A 15 4.86 0.27 17.47
C PHE A 15 3.57 0.28 16.63
N THR A 16 2.48 0.88 17.12
CA THR A 16 1.24 1.00 16.34
C THR A 16 1.46 1.85 15.10
N HIS A 17 1.21 1.27 13.93
CA HIS A 17 1.31 1.95 12.65
C HIS A 17 0.33 3.13 12.55
N ALA A 18 0.72 4.23 11.92
CA ALA A 18 -0.09 5.46 11.87
C ALA A 18 -1.49 5.24 11.27
N PHE A 19 -1.61 4.37 10.27
CA PHE A 19 -2.90 4.01 9.67
C PHE A 19 -3.83 3.26 10.63
N THR A 20 -3.28 2.47 11.55
CA THR A 20 -4.08 1.83 12.61
C THR A 20 -4.60 2.88 13.58
N VAL A 21 -3.75 3.82 14.02
CA VAL A 21 -4.16 4.93 14.89
C VAL A 21 -5.29 5.74 14.24
N ALA A 22 -5.13 6.06 12.96
CA ALA A 22 -6.14 6.78 12.19
C ALA A 22 -7.48 6.03 12.10
N ALA A 23 -7.45 4.72 11.80
CA ALA A 23 -8.66 3.91 11.71
C ALA A 23 -9.37 3.77 13.07
N GLU A 24 -8.61 3.55 14.15
CA GLU A 24 -9.12 3.49 15.52
C GLU A 24 -9.77 4.81 15.95
N ASP A 25 -9.16 5.95 15.60
CA ASP A 25 -9.71 7.27 15.89
C ASP A 25 -11.05 7.49 15.19
N MET A 26 -11.18 7.04 13.92
CA MET A 26 -12.43 7.13 13.17
C MET A 26 -13.52 6.23 13.74
N ALA A 27 -13.16 5.08 14.31
CA ALA A 27 -14.12 4.18 14.95
C ALA A 27 -14.83 4.84 16.16
N GLN A 28 -14.22 5.88 16.76
CA GLN A 28 -14.74 6.60 17.92
C GLN A 28 -15.29 7.99 17.60
N LYS A 29 -15.11 8.50 16.37
CA LYS A 29 -15.49 9.86 15.95
C LYS A 29 -16.45 9.83 14.76
N PRO A 30 -17.78 9.72 15.01
CA PRO A 30 -18.77 9.76 13.95
C PRO A 30 -18.64 11.00 13.07
N GLY A 31 -18.64 10.80 11.75
CA GLY A 31 -18.49 11.89 10.77
C GLY A 31 -17.03 12.25 10.44
N GLY A 32 -16.05 11.67 11.13
CA GLY A 32 -14.64 11.80 10.77
C GLY A 32 -14.30 11.11 9.43
N LEU A 33 -13.24 11.59 8.78
CA LEU A 33 -12.70 11.01 7.55
C LEU A 33 -11.20 10.79 7.71
N THR A 34 -10.72 9.65 7.22
CA THR A 34 -9.29 9.33 7.16
C THR A 34 -8.95 8.50 5.93
N TYR A 35 -7.67 8.30 5.68
CA TYR A 35 -7.14 7.33 4.72
C TYR A 35 -6.22 6.35 5.43
N ALA A 36 -6.33 5.06 5.08
CA ALA A 36 -5.59 3.97 5.69
C ALA A 36 -5.45 2.82 4.67
N LEU A 37 -4.66 1.79 5.00
CA LEU A 37 -4.62 0.56 4.21
C LEU A 37 -5.88 -0.27 4.48
N LEU A 38 -6.27 -1.11 3.51
CA LEU A 38 -7.43 -1.99 3.67
C LEU A 38 -7.23 -2.99 4.83
N SER A 39 -5.99 -3.39 5.09
CA SER A 39 -5.60 -4.22 6.24
C SER A 39 -5.84 -3.55 7.60
N ASN A 40 -6.04 -2.23 7.65
CA ASN A 40 -6.37 -1.49 8.87
C ASN A 40 -7.88 -1.32 9.08
N ARG A 41 -8.73 -1.99 8.28
CA ARG A 41 -10.18 -1.93 8.48
C ARG A 41 -10.52 -2.45 9.88
N THR A 42 -11.21 -1.60 10.64
CA THR A 42 -11.66 -1.89 12.00
C THR A 42 -13.20 -1.85 12.06
N PRO A 43 -13.85 -2.52 13.03
CA PRO A 43 -15.29 -2.37 13.24
C PRO A 43 -15.69 -0.89 13.38
N ASN A 44 -16.93 -0.57 13.01
CA ASN A 44 -17.48 0.80 13.03
C ASN A 44 -16.83 1.81 12.06
N VAL A 45 -15.91 1.37 11.19
CA VAL A 45 -15.38 2.21 10.09
C VAL A 45 -15.88 1.70 8.75
N LYS A 46 -16.47 2.60 7.95
CA LYS A 46 -16.96 2.31 6.61
C LYS A 46 -15.90 2.65 5.57
N VAL A 47 -15.49 1.67 4.78
CA VAL A 47 -14.67 1.90 3.58
C VAL A 47 -15.55 2.56 2.51
N LEU A 48 -15.08 3.66 1.95
CA LEU A 48 -15.81 4.42 0.93
C LEU A 48 -15.30 4.06 -0.47
N PRO A 49 -16.21 3.70 -1.40
CA PRO A 49 -15.91 3.74 -2.82
C PRO A 49 -15.58 5.17 -3.26
N ILE A 50 -14.62 5.33 -4.17
CA ILE A 50 -14.19 6.64 -4.69
C ILE A 50 -14.18 6.62 -6.22
N ALA A 51 -14.42 7.78 -6.80
CA ALA A 51 -14.31 8.02 -8.23
C ALA A 51 -13.07 8.89 -8.48
N GLU A 52 -12.34 8.62 -9.56
CA GLU A 52 -11.16 9.42 -9.94
C GLU A 52 -11.56 10.84 -10.35
N LYS A 53 -12.75 10.99 -10.95
CA LYS A 53 -13.23 12.22 -11.58
C LYS A 53 -14.72 12.37 -11.30
N GLU A 54 -15.21 13.60 -11.37
CA GLU A 54 -16.64 13.87 -11.32
C GLU A 54 -17.37 13.13 -12.46
N GLY A 55 -18.51 12.52 -12.15
CA GLY A 55 -19.30 11.72 -13.10
C GLY A 55 -18.76 10.32 -13.41
N ALA A 56 -17.57 9.94 -12.93
CA ALA A 56 -17.05 8.58 -13.07
C ALA A 56 -17.68 7.62 -12.04
N PRO A 57 -17.68 6.29 -12.30
CA PRO A 57 -18.20 5.32 -11.34
C PRO A 57 -17.37 5.31 -10.04
N PHE A 58 -18.06 5.18 -8.91
CA PHE A 58 -17.41 4.98 -7.62
C PHE A 58 -17.02 3.50 -7.47
N LEU A 59 -15.73 3.25 -7.31
CA LEU A 59 -15.20 1.90 -7.18
C LEU A 59 -14.71 1.64 -5.77
N ALA A 60 -15.03 0.48 -5.22
CA ALA A 60 -14.49 0.01 -3.95
C ALA A 60 -13.09 -0.58 -4.14
N PRO A 61 -12.22 -0.59 -3.12
CA PRO A 61 -10.88 -1.20 -3.19
C PRO A 61 -10.95 -2.73 -3.09
N THR A 62 -11.62 -3.40 -4.03
CA THR A 62 -11.60 -4.86 -4.14
C THR A 62 -10.27 -5.34 -4.73
N VAL A 63 -9.90 -6.60 -4.49
CA VAL A 63 -8.68 -7.21 -5.08
C VAL A 63 -8.65 -7.02 -6.60
N GLU A 64 -9.79 -7.25 -7.27
CA GLU A 64 -9.94 -7.05 -8.72
C GLU A 64 -9.72 -5.59 -9.14
N ASN A 65 -10.35 -4.63 -8.46
CA ASN A 65 -10.19 -3.21 -8.79
C ASN A 65 -8.78 -2.70 -8.49
N VAL A 66 -8.07 -3.31 -7.53
CA VAL A 66 -6.68 -2.97 -7.23
C VAL A 66 -5.74 -3.56 -8.28
N TYR A 67 -5.91 -4.82 -8.67
CA TYR A 67 -5.05 -5.44 -9.71
C TYR A 67 -5.21 -4.81 -11.08
N SER A 68 -6.43 -4.43 -11.46
CA SER A 68 -6.71 -3.74 -12.71
C SER A 68 -6.35 -2.25 -12.69
N HIS A 69 -5.90 -1.72 -11.55
CA HIS A 69 -5.69 -0.29 -11.30
C HIS A 69 -6.94 0.57 -11.54
N ALA A 70 -8.13 -0.03 -11.55
CA ALA A 70 -9.39 0.69 -11.69
C ALA A 70 -9.74 1.49 -10.42
N TYR A 71 -9.37 0.99 -9.24
CA TYR A 71 -9.52 1.77 -8.01
C TYR A 71 -8.50 2.93 -7.98
N PRO A 72 -8.93 4.21 -7.84
CA PRO A 72 -8.07 5.37 -8.06
C PRO A 72 -6.85 5.52 -7.14
N LEU A 73 -6.83 4.84 -6.00
CA LEU A 73 -5.72 4.88 -5.03
C LEU A 73 -4.93 3.56 -4.98
N SER A 74 -5.08 2.72 -6.00
CA SER A 74 -4.22 1.55 -6.22
C SER A 74 -2.79 2.00 -6.47
N ARG A 75 -1.82 1.34 -5.85
CA ARG A 75 -0.40 1.68 -6.01
C ARG A 75 0.49 0.48 -5.76
N TYR A 76 1.63 0.45 -6.43
CA TYR A 76 2.72 -0.45 -6.07
C TYR A 76 3.44 0.03 -4.81
N VAL A 77 4.05 -0.93 -4.12
CA VAL A 77 5.07 -0.66 -3.11
C VAL A 77 6.41 -0.84 -3.79
N TYR A 78 7.23 0.21 -3.77
CA TYR A 78 8.51 0.22 -4.49
C TYR A 78 9.66 -0.12 -3.55
N ILE A 79 10.58 -0.95 -4.04
CA ILE A 79 11.91 -1.12 -3.45
C ILE A 79 12.86 -0.22 -4.24
N TYR A 80 13.52 0.70 -3.54
CA TYR A 80 14.52 1.57 -4.15
C TYR A 80 15.92 1.03 -3.88
N VAL A 81 16.70 0.88 -4.94
CA VAL A 81 18.11 0.50 -4.86
C VAL A 81 18.97 1.64 -5.40
N ASN A 82 19.98 2.04 -4.64
CA ASN A 82 20.98 2.99 -5.11
C ASN A 82 21.96 2.30 -6.07
N ARG A 83 21.60 2.23 -7.36
CA ARG A 83 22.42 1.66 -8.44
C ARG A 83 23.17 2.80 -9.15
N PRO A 84 24.52 2.85 -9.10
CA PRO A 84 25.27 3.82 -9.87
C PRO A 84 25.02 3.64 -11.39
N PRO A 85 24.88 4.72 -12.17
CA PRO A 85 24.66 4.64 -13.62
C PRO A 85 25.72 3.78 -14.32
N GLY A 86 25.29 2.90 -15.23
CA GLY A 86 26.17 2.02 -16.01
C GLY A 86 26.83 0.88 -15.23
N LYS A 87 26.56 0.72 -13.93
CA LYS A 87 27.04 -0.42 -13.13
C LYS A 87 25.94 -1.48 -12.97
N PRO A 88 26.29 -2.77 -12.85
CA PRO A 88 25.32 -3.79 -12.46
C PRO A 88 24.83 -3.55 -11.03
N LEU A 89 23.72 -4.20 -10.66
CA LEU A 89 23.31 -4.31 -9.26
C LEU A 89 24.38 -5.03 -8.44
N GLU A 90 24.51 -4.66 -7.17
CA GLU A 90 25.34 -5.43 -6.24
C GLU A 90 24.78 -6.86 -6.13
N PRO A 91 25.62 -7.92 -6.20
CA PRO A 91 25.14 -9.30 -6.31
C PRO A 91 24.16 -9.74 -5.22
N LYS A 92 24.38 -9.36 -3.95
CA LYS A 92 23.46 -9.74 -2.86
C LYS A 92 22.14 -8.99 -2.95
N VAL A 93 22.17 -7.72 -3.37
CA VAL A 93 20.95 -6.95 -3.63
C VAL A 93 20.16 -7.58 -4.77
N LYS A 94 20.82 -7.99 -5.87
CA LYS A 94 20.17 -8.69 -6.98
C LYS A 94 19.51 -9.99 -6.51
N GLU A 95 20.24 -10.83 -5.80
CA GLU A 95 19.73 -12.11 -5.27
C GLU A 95 18.51 -11.91 -4.36
N PHE A 96 18.55 -10.90 -3.48
CA PHE A 96 17.42 -10.56 -2.63
C PHE A 96 16.19 -10.14 -3.44
N LEU A 97 16.36 -9.33 -4.48
CA LEU A 97 15.27 -8.93 -5.36
C LEU A 97 14.72 -10.12 -6.18
N GLU A 98 15.59 -11.04 -6.61
CA GLU A 98 15.17 -12.27 -7.28
C GLU A 98 14.30 -13.15 -6.38
N LEU A 99 14.67 -13.27 -5.09
CA LEU A 99 13.87 -13.95 -4.07
C LEU A 99 12.53 -13.24 -3.84
N VAL A 100 12.51 -11.92 -3.69
CA VAL A 100 11.27 -11.14 -3.53
C VAL A 100 10.32 -11.36 -4.71
N LEU A 101 10.85 -11.36 -5.93
CA LEU A 101 10.10 -11.59 -7.17
C LEU A 101 9.86 -13.08 -7.48
N SER A 102 10.37 -14.00 -6.65
CA SER A 102 10.16 -15.44 -6.83
C SER A 102 8.77 -15.86 -6.37
N ARG A 103 8.35 -17.08 -6.73
CA ARG A 103 7.12 -17.66 -6.22
C ARG A 103 7.11 -17.72 -4.69
N GLU A 104 8.23 -18.10 -4.08
CA GLU A 104 8.38 -18.16 -2.62
C GLU A 104 8.17 -16.77 -1.99
N GLY A 105 8.82 -15.73 -2.53
CA GLY A 105 8.66 -14.36 -2.04
C GLY A 105 7.23 -13.86 -2.17
N GLN A 106 6.56 -14.15 -3.29
CA GLN A 106 5.15 -13.78 -3.50
C GLN A 106 4.19 -14.56 -2.59
N ASP A 107 4.47 -15.84 -2.31
CA ASP A 107 3.68 -16.65 -1.37
C ASP A 107 3.81 -16.11 0.06
N VAL A 108 4.99 -15.62 0.46
CA VAL A 108 5.19 -14.94 1.76
C VAL A 108 4.34 -13.66 1.85
N VAL A 109 4.30 -12.84 0.79
CA VAL A 109 3.46 -11.63 0.74
C VAL A 109 1.98 -11.98 0.87
N ALA A 110 1.52 -13.01 0.14
CA ALA A 110 0.15 -13.45 0.19
C ALA A 110 -0.26 -13.97 1.58
N ALA A 111 0.64 -14.67 2.27
CA ALA A 111 0.40 -15.19 3.62
C ALA A 111 0.35 -14.09 4.69
N GLU A 112 1.12 -13.02 4.52
CA GLU A 112 1.17 -11.90 5.47
C GLU A 112 -0.09 -11.01 5.39
N GLY A 113 -0.61 -10.79 4.18
CA GLY A 113 -1.95 -10.24 3.97
C GLY A 113 -2.12 -8.72 4.16
N VAL A 114 -1.06 -7.97 4.46
CA VAL A 114 -1.07 -6.49 4.39
C VAL A 114 -1.02 -6.02 2.93
N TYR A 115 -0.33 -6.77 2.07
CA TYR A 115 -0.25 -6.51 0.64
C TYR A 115 -0.81 -7.68 -0.18
N ILE A 116 -1.14 -7.40 -1.43
CA ILE A 116 -1.49 -8.44 -2.41
C ILE A 116 -0.26 -8.77 -3.26
N PRO A 117 -0.02 -10.06 -3.60
CA PRO A 117 1.12 -10.46 -4.40
C PRO A 117 1.04 -9.88 -5.82
N LEU A 118 2.18 -9.68 -6.47
CA LEU A 118 2.27 -9.21 -7.84
C LEU A 118 1.66 -10.22 -8.82
N THR A 119 1.14 -9.72 -9.93
CA THR A 119 0.70 -10.58 -11.03
C THR A 119 1.92 -11.21 -11.71
N PRO A 120 1.77 -12.37 -12.38
CA PRO A 120 2.87 -12.99 -13.14
C PRO A 120 3.46 -12.06 -14.21
N GLU A 121 2.65 -11.16 -14.77
CA GLU A 121 3.10 -10.16 -15.73
C GLU A 121 4.01 -9.13 -15.09
N THR A 122 3.59 -8.49 -14.00
CA THR A 122 4.43 -7.53 -13.27
C THR A 122 5.72 -8.19 -12.76
N VAL A 123 5.67 -9.43 -12.28
CA VAL A 123 6.89 -10.16 -11.87
C VAL A 123 7.89 -10.29 -13.02
N ARG A 124 7.43 -10.60 -14.23
CA ARG A 124 8.33 -10.69 -15.41
C ARG A 124 8.92 -9.34 -15.77
N GLU A 125 8.12 -8.28 -15.74
CA GLU A 125 8.57 -6.92 -16.02
C GLU A 125 9.62 -6.44 -15.00
N GLU A 126 9.40 -6.67 -13.70
CA GLU A 126 10.36 -6.28 -12.66
C GLU A 126 11.64 -7.12 -12.70
N ARG A 127 11.54 -8.43 -13.00
CA ARG A 127 12.71 -9.30 -13.17
C ARG A 127 13.61 -8.84 -14.31
N ALA A 128 13.03 -8.37 -15.42
CA ALA A 128 13.79 -7.86 -16.56
C ALA A 128 14.61 -6.60 -16.23
N LYS A 129 14.32 -5.90 -15.12
CA LYS A 129 15.09 -4.73 -14.66
C LYS A 129 16.32 -5.08 -13.82
N LEU A 130 16.47 -6.35 -13.44
CA LEU A 130 17.59 -6.81 -12.59
C LEU A 130 18.89 -7.06 -13.37
N ASP A 131 18.81 -7.07 -14.70
CA ASP A 131 19.93 -7.12 -15.63
C ASP A 131 20.30 -5.69 -16.10
#